data_AF-A0A5D3ESZ5-F1
#
_entry.id   AF-A0A5D3ESZ5-F1
#
_cell.length_a   1.000
_cell.length_b   1.000
_cell.length_c   1.000
_cell.angle_alpha   90.00
_cell.angle_beta   90.00
_cell.angle_gamma   90.00
#
_symmetry.space_group_name_H-M   'P 1'
#
loop_
_entity.id
_entity.type
_entity.pdbx_description
1 polymer ?
#
loop_
_entity_poly.entity_id
_entity_poly.type
_entity_poly.pdbx_seq_one_letter_code
_entity_poly.pdbx_strand_id
1 'polypeptide(L)'
;MKPEFSLSARQSVSTSICSSCKRELPLDCFYMNKKNRCPDSYCKECRKDLSRRQYTSEKAVRIASSVRLPYPVITEIEDRETRIRFIMNALRVVQLSVERKRRRMQEEEEEALL
;
A
#
# COMPACT_ATOMS: atom_id res chain seq x y z
N MET A 1 -15.77 53.24 -20.55
CA MET A 1 -15.24 51.92 -20.95
C MET A 1 -13.94 51.71 -20.20
N LYS A 2 -13.88 50.72 -19.29
CA LYS A 2 -12.67 50.37 -18.53
C LYS A 2 -11.96 49.25 -19.29
N PRO A 3 -10.65 49.33 -19.57
CA PRO A 3 -9.92 48.15 -20.04
C PRO A 3 -9.61 47.26 -18.84
N GLU A 4 -10.04 46.01 -18.92
CA GLU A 4 -9.76 44.98 -17.93
C GLU A 4 -8.29 44.57 -18.01
N PHE A 5 -7.63 44.61 -16.86
CA PHE A 5 -6.22 44.30 -16.71
C PHE A 5 -6.03 42.79 -16.60
N SER A 6 -5.90 42.13 -17.75
CA SER A 6 -5.49 40.73 -17.84
C SER A 6 -4.00 40.58 -17.52
N LEU A 7 -3.67 40.14 -16.31
CA LEU A 7 -2.37 39.55 -15.97
C LEU A 7 -2.61 38.21 -15.27
N SER A 8 -2.81 37.15 -16.06
CA SER A 8 -2.63 35.79 -15.57
C SER A 8 -1.20 35.37 -15.87
N ALA A 9 -0.39 35.33 -14.80
CA ALA A 9 0.97 34.84 -14.84
C ALA A 9 0.97 33.40 -15.35
N ARG A 10 1.51 33.19 -16.56
CA ARG A 10 1.86 31.86 -17.07
C ARG A 10 3.03 31.34 -16.24
N GLN A 11 2.76 30.81 -15.05
CA GLN A 11 3.68 29.88 -14.41
C GLN A 11 3.73 28.66 -15.33
N SER A 12 4.86 28.46 -15.99
CA SER A 12 5.13 27.26 -16.77
C SER A 12 5.24 26.08 -15.80
N VAL A 13 4.11 25.56 -15.36
CA VAL A 13 4.04 24.26 -14.69
C VAL A 13 4.54 23.26 -15.72
N SER A 14 5.72 22.69 -15.46
CA SER A 14 6.24 21.60 -16.27
C SER A 14 5.21 20.47 -16.25
N THR A 15 4.79 20.04 -17.44
CA THR A 15 3.80 19.00 -17.67
C THR A 15 4.47 17.77 -18.30
N SER A 16 3.83 16.61 -18.16
CA SER A 16 4.22 15.37 -18.83
C SER A 16 2.98 14.58 -19.23
N ILE A 17 3.11 13.75 -20.26
CA ILE A 17 2.00 12.95 -20.79
C ILE A 17 2.06 11.55 -20.20
N CYS A 18 0.97 11.10 -19.58
CA CYS A 18 0.89 9.74 -19.07
C CYS A 18 0.72 8.72 -20.20
N SER A 19 1.57 7.68 -20.23
CA SER A 19 1.50 6.59 -21.21
C SER A 19 0.23 5.76 -21.15
N SER A 20 -0.50 5.73 -20.03
CA SER A 20 -1.76 4.98 -19.90
C SER A 20 -2.97 5.83 -20.28
N CYS A 21 -3.24 6.93 -19.59
CA CYS A 21 -4.43 7.74 -19.83
C CYS A 21 -4.27 8.80 -20.93
N LYS A 22 -3.07 8.98 -21.49
CA LYS A 22 -2.74 9.92 -22.59
C LYS A 22 -3.05 11.39 -22.30
N ARG A 23 -3.33 11.73 -21.04
CA ARG A 23 -3.55 13.11 -20.58
C ARG A 23 -2.21 13.79 -20.28
N GLU A 24 -2.11 15.06 -20.67
CA GLU A 24 -1.06 15.96 -20.20
C GLU A 24 -1.39 16.43 -18.77
N LEU A 25 -0.49 16.16 -17.84
CA LEU A 25 -0.68 16.42 -16.42
C LEU A 25 0.55 17.13 -15.83
N PRO A 26 0.40 17.90 -14.74
CA PRO A 26 1.53 18.48 -14.02
C PRO A 26 2.52 17.41 -13.53
N LEU A 27 3.81 17.74 -13.43
CA LEU A 27 4.84 16.81 -12.92
C LEU A 27 4.53 16.25 -11.52
N ASP A 28 3.79 16.98 -10.68
CA ASP A 28 3.37 16.52 -9.35
C ASP A 28 2.44 15.30 -9.40
N CYS A 29 1.78 15.06 -10.52
CA CYS A 29 0.96 13.88 -10.75
C CYS A 29 1.79 12.63 -11.07
N PHE A 30 3.12 12.74 -11.19
CA PHE A 30 4.04 11.63 -11.48
C PHE A 30 4.97 11.35 -10.31
N TYR A 31 5.50 10.13 -10.24
CA TYR A 31 6.60 9.82 -9.33
C TYR A 31 7.92 10.25 -9.98
N MET A 32 8.81 10.88 -9.22
CA MET A 32 10.16 11.18 -9.69
C MET A 32 11.08 9.99 -9.44
N ASN A 33 11.73 9.49 -10.48
CA ASN A 33 12.69 8.41 -10.33
C ASN A 33 13.99 8.95 -9.74
N LYS A 34 14.40 8.40 -8.60
CA LYS A 34 15.58 8.84 -7.84
C LYS A 34 16.90 8.68 -8.63
N LYS A 35 16.98 7.74 -9.57
CA LYS A 35 18.23 7.44 -10.31
C LYS A 35 18.50 8.42 -11.46
N ASN A 36 17.47 8.73 -12.25
CA ASN A 36 17.60 9.54 -13.47
C ASN A 36 16.90 10.89 -13.39
N ARG A 37 16.22 11.19 -12.27
CA ARG A 37 15.43 12.43 -12.03
C ARG A 37 14.35 12.71 -13.08
N CYS A 38 13.95 11.69 -13.85
CA CYS A 38 12.87 11.80 -14.80
C CYS A 38 11.53 11.46 -14.13
N PRO A 39 10.43 12.10 -14.54
CA PRO A 39 9.10 11.67 -14.15
C PRO A 39 8.81 10.28 -14.71
N ASP A 40 8.08 9.48 -13.94
CA ASP A 40 7.58 8.19 -14.37
C ASP A 40 6.72 8.33 -15.64
N SER A 41 6.63 7.28 -16.45
CA SER A 41 5.80 7.26 -17.65
C SER A 41 4.30 7.15 -17.33
N TYR A 42 3.97 6.69 -16.13
CA TYR A 42 2.61 6.59 -15.62
C TYR A 42 2.35 7.60 -14.52
N CYS A 43 1.20 8.29 -14.58
CA CYS A 43 0.77 9.12 -13.45
C CYS A 43 0.45 8.25 -12.22
N LYS A 44 0.47 8.87 -11.04
CA LYS A 44 0.17 8.24 -9.76
C LYS A 44 -1.18 7.51 -9.77
N GLU A 45 -2.19 8.05 -10.43
CA GLU A 45 -3.50 7.41 -10.55
C GLU A 45 -3.45 6.13 -11.38
N CYS A 46 -2.90 6.19 -12.60
CA CYS A 46 -2.75 5.00 -13.45
C CYS A 46 -1.86 3.94 -12.81
N ARG A 47 -0.83 4.34 -12.03
CA ARG A 47 -0.04 3.41 -11.20
C ARG A 47 -0.89 2.71 -10.14
N LYS A 48 -1.73 3.46 -9.42
CA LYS A 48 -2.66 2.89 -8.43
C LYS A 48 -3.65 1.93 -9.10
N ASP A 49 -4.20 2.28 -10.26
CA ASP A 49 -5.13 1.41 -10.99
C ASP A 49 -4.47 0.15 -11.50
N LEU A 50 -3.25 0.24 -12.04
CA LEU A 50 -2.49 -0.92 -12.46
C LEU A 50 -2.22 -1.86 -11.29
N SER A 51 -1.79 -1.32 -10.14
CA SER A 51 -1.58 -2.09 -8.91
C SER A 51 -2.87 -2.72 -8.40
N ARG A 52 -3.99 -1.99 -8.41
CA ARG A 52 -5.32 -2.53 -8.08
C ARG A 52 -5.69 -3.70 -8.98
N ARG A 53 -5.53 -3.57 -10.30
CA ARG A 53 -5.84 -4.62 -11.28
C ARG A 53 -4.99 -5.86 -11.04
N GLN A 54 -3.69 -5.69 -10.82
CA GLN A 54 -2.77 -6.79 -10.50
C GLN A 54 -3.20 -7.52 -9.22
N TYR A 55 -3.49 -6.77 -8.16
CA TYR A 55 -3.98 -7.37 -6.91
C TYR A 55 -5.32 -8.12 -7.12
N THR A 56 -6.27 -7.55 -7.87
CA THR A 56 -7.53 -8.23 -8.16
C THR A 56 -7.34 -9.48 -9.00
N SER A 57 -6.41 -9.48 -9.97
CA SER A 57 -6.11 -10.67 -10.77
C SER A 57 -5.41 -11.75 -9.94
N GLU A 58 -4.45 -11.39 -9.11
CA GLU A 58 -3.78 -12.32 -8.19
C GLU A 58 -4.76 -12.89 -7.17
N LYS A 59 -5.66 -12.05 -6.65
CA LYS A 59 -6.74 -12.50 -5.75
C LYS A 59 -7.69 -13.46 -6.48
N ALA A 60 -8.08 -13.17 -7.72
CA ALA A 60 -8.91 -14.07 -8.51
C ALA A 60 -8.22 -15.41 -8.77
N VAL A 61 -6.92 -15.40 -9.10
CA VAL A 61 -6.11 -16.62 -9.26
C VAL A 61 -6.02 -17.40 -7.95
N ARG A 62 -5.82 -16.72 -6.81
CA ARG A 62 -5.82 -17.35 -5.47
C ARG A 62 -7.17 -17.97 -5.13
N ILE A 63 -8.28 -17.30 -5.42
CA ILE A 63 -9.63 -17.84 -5.22
C ILE A 63 -9.86 -19.05 -6.11
N ALA A 64 -9.49 -18.99 -7.39
CA ALA A 64 -9.56 -20.14 -8.29
C ALA A 64 -8.67 -21.31 -7.81
N SER A 65 -7.57 -21.01 -7.11
CA SER A 65 -6.64 -21.97 -6.51
C SER A 65 -6.97 -22.35 -5.06
N SER A 66 -8.08 -21.85 -4.50
CA SER A 66 -8.46 -21.96 -3.07
C SER A 66 -8.62 -23.39 -2.56
N VAL A 67 -8.58 -24.39 -3.44
CA VAL A 67 -8.48 -25.81 -3.10
C VAL A 67 -7.15 -26.14 -2.37
N ARG A 68 -6.14 -25.25 -2.32
CA ARG A 68 -4.78 -25.60 -1.84
C ARG A 68 -4.09 -24.64 -0.85
N LEU A 69 -4.79 -23.96 0.06
CA LEU A 69 -4.10 -23.31 1.18
C LEU A 69 -4.11 -24.23 2.41
N PRO A 70 -2.94 -24.62 2.99
CA PRO A 70 -2.87 -25.53 4.13
C PRO A 70 -3.27 -24.85 5.46
N TYR A 71 -3.63 -23.57 5.45
CA TYR A 71 -4.01 -22.80 6.63
C TYR A 71 -5.17 -21.84 6.31
N PRO A 72 -6.00 -21.52 7.32
CA PRO A 72 -7.12 -20.61 7.14
C PRO A 72 -6.62 -19.16 6.95
N VAL A 73 -7.12 -18.50 5.91
CA VAL A 73 -6.93 -17.06 5.71
C VAL A 73 -8.11 -16.33 6.34
N ILE A 74 -7.88 -15.70 7.50
CA ILE A 74 -8.94 -15.09 8.34
C ILE A 74 -9.85 -14.13 7.54
N THR A 75 -9.28 -13.36 6.62
CA THR A 75 -10.03 -12.40 5.79
C THR A 75 -10.93 -13.05 4.74
N GLU A 76 -10.72 -14.34 4.44
CA GLU A 76 -11.49 -15.13 3.47
C GLU A 76 -12.56 -16.00 4.14
N ILE A 77 -12.62 -16.01 5.48
CA ILE A 77 -13.67 -16.71 6.23
C ILE A 77 -14.97 -15.89 6.16
N GLU A 78 -16.00 -16.45 5.53
CA GLU A 78 -17.32 -15.82 5.37
C GLU A 78 -18.09 -15.81 6.70
N ASP A 79 -18.09 -16.93 7.43
CA ASP A 79 -18.80 -17.05 8.70
C ASP A 79 -18.25 -16.06 9.74
N ARG A 80 -19.15 -15.20 10.24
CA ARG A 80 -18.79 -14.10 11.13
C ARG A 80 -18.23 -14.61 12.46
N GLU A 81 -18.86 -15.60 13.05
CA GLU A 81 -18.47 -16.12 14.37
C GLU A 81 -17.11 -16.80 14.31
N THR A 82 -16.91 -17.67 13.31
CA THR A 82 -15.63 -18.33 13.05
C THR A 82 -14.53 -17.31 12.79
N ARG A 83 -14.78 -16.31 11.93
CA ARG A 83 -13.80 -15.24 11.66
C ARG A 83 -13.42 -14.49 12.93
N ILE A 84 -14.39 -14.08 13.76
CA ILE A 84 -14.12 -13.41 15.04
C ILE A 84 -13.29 -14.31 15.96
N ARG A 85 -13.63 -15.60 16.08
CA ARG A 85 -12.88 -16.56 16.90
C ARG A 85 -11.41 -16.64 16.47
N PHE A 86 -11.13 -16.70 15.17
CA PHE A 86 -9.76 -16.70 14.65
C PHE A 86 -9.03 -15.37 14.93
N ILE A 87 -9.70 -14.23 14.78
CA ILE A 87 -9.14 -12.91 15.12
C ILE A 87 -8.74 -12.87 16.60
N MET A 88 -9.65 -13.27 17.50
CA MET A 88 -9.38 -13.26 18.94
C MET A 88 -8.21 -14.18 19.30
N ASN A 89 -8.15 -15.37 18.70
CA ASN A 89 -7.03 -16.28 18.90
C ASN A 89 -5.70 -15.69 18.42
N ALA A 90 -5.68 -15.08 17.22
CA ALA A 90 -4.47 -14.45 16.69
C ALA A 90 -3.97 -13.32 17.60
N LEU A 91 -4.87 -12.47 18.09
CA LEU A 91 -4.53 -11.39 19.02
C LEU A 91 -3.94 -11.94 20.33
N ARG A 92 -4.55 -12.99 20.90
CA ARG A 92 -4.06 -13.65 22.11
C ARG A 92 -2.65 -14.23 21.89
N VAL A 93 -2.41 -14.90 20.77
CA VAL A 93 -1.10 -15.48 20.45
C VAL A 93 -0.03 -14.39 20.32
N VAL A 94 -0.37 -13.26 19.69
CA VAL A 94 0.55 -12.12 19.57
C VAL A 94 0.88 -11.54 20.95
N GLN A 95 -0.13 -11.33 21.81
CA GLN A 95 0.09 -10.85 23.19
C GLN A 95 1.04 -11.77 23.97
N LEU A 96 0.78 -13.08 23.97
CA LEU A 96 1.64 -14.07 24.62
C LEU A 96 3.05 -14.12 24.02
N SER A 97 3.19 -13.89 22.72
CA SER A 97 4.49 -13.82 22.05
C SER A 97 5.29 -12.59 22.51
N VAL A 98 4.63 -11.43 22.58
CA VAL A 98 5.22 -10.17 23.05
C VAL A 98 5.66 -10.28 24.50
N GLU A 99 4.82 -10.84 25.38
CA GLU A 99 5.16 -11.05 26.79
C GLU A 99 6.37 -11.98 26.94
N ARG A 100 6.39 -13.12 26.23
CA ARG A 100 7.54 -14.02 26.24
C ARG A 100 8.81 -13.35 25.73
N LYS A 101 8.71 -12.50 24.70
CA LYS A 101 9.86 -11.74 24.19
C LYS A 101 10.36 -10.73 25.21
N ARG A 102 9.46 -10.00 25.88
CA ARG A 102 9.83 -9.04 26.94
C ARG A 102 10.56 -9.71 28.10
N ARG A 103 10.08 -10.87 28.56
CA ARG A 103 10.75 -11.63 29.63
C ARG A 103 12.17 -12.05 29.25
N ARG A 104 12.36 -12.59 28.04
CA ARG A 104 13.71 -12.93 27.55
C ARG A 104 14.64 -11.72 27.51
N MET A 105 14.15 -10.56 27.05
CA MET A 105 14.97 -9.33 27.07
C MET A 105 15.35 -8.93 28.50
N GLN A 106 14.44 -9.04 29.47
CA GLN A 106 14.72 -8.73 30.88
C GLN A 106 15.74 -9.70 31.47
N GLU A 107 15.60 -11.00 31.21
CA GLU A 107 16.55 -12.04 31.65
C GLU A 107 17.95 -11.81 31.04
N GLU A 108 18.03 -11.47 29.74
CA GLU A 108 19.29 -11.12 29.06
C GLU A 108 19.91 -9.83 29.61
N GLU A 109 19.10 -8.80 29.92
CA GLU A 109 19.55 -7.56 30.56
C GLU A 109 20.07 -7.81 31.98
N GLU A 110 19.38 -8.64 32.77
CA GLU A 110 19.81 -9.04 34.11
C GLU A 110 21.11 -9.88 34.07
N GLU A 111 21.22 -10.82 33.13
CA GLU A 111 22.44 -11.63 32.92
C GLU A 111 23.63 -10.75 32.47
N ALA A 112 23.41 -9.75 31.62
CA ALA A 112 24.46 -8.83 31.18
C ALA A 112 24.95 -7.86 32.27
N LEU A 113 24.20 -7.72 33.37
CA LEU A 113 24.55 -6.88 34.53
C LEU A 113 25.26 -7.66 35.65
N LEU A 114 25.37 -8.99 35.54
CA LEU A 114 26.10 -9.90 36.43
C LEU A 114 27.53 -10.17 35.93
#